data_AF-A0A7J6P9S3-F1
#
_entry.id   AF-A0A7J6P9S3-F1
#
_cell.length_a   1.000
_cell.length_b   1.000
_cell.length_c   1.000
_cell.angle_alpha   90.00
_cell.angle_beta   90.00
_cell.angle_gamma   90.00
#
_symmetry.space_group_name_H-M   'P 1'
#
loop_
_entity.id
_entity.type
_entity.pdbx_description
1 polymer ?
#
loop_
_entity_poly.entity_id
_entity_poly.type
_entity_poly.pdbx_seq_one_letter_code
_entity_poly.pdbx_strand_id
1 'polypeptide(L)'
;MAAMATVEALLSNSLLTGSPTDSSLAVTSEDIFCQNVLAHANLNTTFDLSQIVKGFRNAEYDPSKFPCVRIRYWRPQCTIAVFRSGKIQATGAASPEDARLAMHRTAARLKARLSCERVKFSDFTCDNILATYDLGSTMNLLGLSRAPAFAKVVAYEPSRYPAVVLRDPGRGVTVDVFSTGRVSMKGKGSIENLCDALNDMLPHILEYRCESLI
;
A
#
# COMPACT_ATOMS: atom_id res chain seq x y z
N MET A 1 34.30 -17.17 -8.80
CA MET A 1 33.53 -16.36 -9.76
C MET A 1 32.40 -17.20 -10.38
N ALA A 2 31.40 -17.61 -9.60
CA ALA A 2 30.28 -18.42 -10.13
C ALA A 2 28.98 -18.28 -9.31
N ALA A 3 28.77 -17.14 -8.64
CA ALA A 3 27.57 -16.90 -7.81
C ALA A 3 26.82 -15.60 -8.19
N MET A 4 27.30 -14.84 -9.18
CA MET A 4 26.65 -13.59 -9.63
C MET A 4 25.78 -13.75 -10.88
N ALA A 5 25.78 -14.92 -11.54
CA ALA A 5 25.10 -15.11 -12.83
C ALA A 5 23.63 -15.54 -12.71
N THR A 6 23.09 -15.78 -11.51
CA THR A 6 21.75 -16.35 -11.33
C THR A 6 20.68 -15.34 -10.90
N VAL A 7 21.06 -14.09 -10.61
CA VAL A 7 20.12 -13.04 -10.18
C VAL A 7 19.65 -12.16 -11.35
N GLU A 8 20.45 -12.02 -12.41
CA GLU A 8 20.09 -11.19 -13.58
C GLU A 8 19.03 -11.81 -14.50
N ALA A 9 18.81 -13.14 -14.44
CA ALA A 9 17.84 -13.82 -15.30
C ALA A 9 16.37 -13.69 -14.85
N LEU A 10 16.10 -13.12 -13.67
CA LEU A 10 14.75 -12.88 -13.16
C LEU A 10 14.20 -11.49 -13.50
N LEU A 11 15.03 -10.58 -14.04
CA LEU A 11 14.65 -9.20 -14.33
C LEU A 11 14.31 -8.92 -15.80
N SER A 12 14.45 -9.89 -16.71
CA SER A 12 14.33 -9.64 -18.16
C SER A 12 13.05 -10.13 -18.84
N ASN A 13 12.09 -10.70 -18.12
CA ASN A 13 10.83 -11.14 -18.70
C ASN A 13 9.69 -10.16 -18.40
N SER A 14 9.66 -9.04 -19.13
CA SER A 14 8.43 -8.29 -19.38
C SER A 14 7.48 -9.19 -20.19
N LEU A 15 6.73 -10.04 -19.51
CA LEU A 15 5.80 -11.00 -20.10
C LEU A 15 4.45 -10.36 -20.42
N LEU A 16 4.44 -9.30 -21.24
CA LEU A 16 3.23 -8.82 -21.91
C LEU A 16 3.64 -8.17 -23.24
N THR A 17 3.83 -9.00 -24.27
CA THR A 17 3.97 -8.49 -25.65
C THR A 17 2.60 -8.01 -26.13
N GLY A 18 2.53 -6.71 -26.44
CA GLY A 18 1.30 -5.96 -26.67
C GLY A 18 0.40 -6.47 -27.79
N SER A 19 -0.89 -6.49 -27.50
CA SER A 19 -1.97 -6.31 -28.46
C SER A 19 -2.40 -4.83 -28.42
N PRO A 20 -3.09 -4.27 -29.44
CA PRO A 20 -3.36 -2.84 -29.49
C PRO A 20 -4.32 -2.47 -28.36
N THR A 21 -3.80 -1.80 -27.34
CA THR A 21 -4.56 -1.36 -26.17
C THR A 21 -5.56 -0.31 -26.60
N ASP A 22 -6.84 -0.66 -26.54
CA ASP A 22 -7.93 0.29 -26.60
C ASP A 22 -7.70 1.29 -25.45
N SER A 23 -7.34 2.54 -25.78
CA SER A 23 -6.91 3.58 -24.83
C SER A 23 -8.00 4.01 -23.85
N SER A 24 -9.19 3.43 -23.97
CA SER A 24 -10.37 3.64 -23.13
C SER A 24 -10.40 2.76 -21.86
N LEU A 25 -9.48 1.78 -21.71
CA LEU A 25 -9.47 0.82 -20.58
C LEU A 25 -8.32 1.02 -19.57
N ALA A 26 -7.47 2.04 -19.76
CA ALA A 26 -6.35 2.28 -18.86
C ALA A 26 -6.84 2.84 -17.51
N VAL A 27 -6.61 2.10 -16.43
CA VAL A 27 -6.86 2.52 -15.06
C VAL A 27 -5.89 3.61 -14.66
N THR A 28 -6.45 4.72 -14.18
CA THR A 28 -5.70 5.86 -13.67
C THR A 28 -5.72 5.90 -12.14
N SER A 29 -4.93 6.79 -11.55
CA SER A 29 -4.94 7.00 -10.10
C SER A 29 -6.28 7.52 -9.57
N GLU A 30 -7.12 8.11 -10.42
CA GLU A 30 -8.45 8.60 -10.04
C GLU A 30 -9.47 7.47 -9.87
N ASP A 31 -9.27 6.35 -10.58
CA ASP A 31 -10.16 5.19 -10.52
C ASP A 31 -9.85 4.25 -9.34
N ILE A 32 -8.65 4.39 -8.75
CA ILE A 32 -8.19 3.60 -7.63
C ILE A 32 -8.49 4.32 -6.31
N PHE A 33 -9.23 3.65 -5.44
CA PHE A 33 -9.57 4.16 -4.12
C PHE A 33 -8.54 3.69 -3.09
N CYS A 34 -7.68 4.58 -2.63
CA CYS A 34 -6.75 4.29 -1.54
C CYS A 34 -7.51 4.14 -0.21
N GLN A 35 -7.37 2.99 0.43
CA GLN A 35 -8.05 2.65 1.68
C GLN A 35 -7.15 2.88 2.89
N ASN A 36 -5.85 2.63 2.74
CA ASN A 36 -4.91 2.76 3.83
C ASN A 36 -3.48 2.91 3.31
N VAL A 37 -2.76 3.86 3.90
CA VAL A 37 -1.32 4.04 3.70
C VAL A 37 -0.58 3.74 5.00
N LEU A 38 0.44 2.89 4.87
CA LEU A 38 1.51 2.75 5.86
C LEU A 38 2.75 3.49 5.34
N ALA A 39 3.16 4.51 6.07
CA ALA A 39 4.36 5.28 5.75
C ALA A 39 5.23 5.45 6.99
N HIS A 40 6.52 5.71 6.80
CA HIS A 40 7.42 6.10 7.87
C HIS A 40 8.29 7.28 7.50
N ALA A 41 8.82 7.96 8.51
CA ALA A 41 9.80 9.02 8.38
C ALA A 41 10.67 9.08 9.64
N ASN A 42 11.70 9.92 9.62
CA ASN A 42 12.59 10.16 10.75
C ASN A 42 12.56 11.62 11.18
N LEU A 43 12.61 11.86 12.49
CA LEU A 43 12.74 13.18 13.11
C LEU A 43 14.17 13.51 13.54
N ASN A 44 15.11 12.57 13.36
CA ASN A 44 16.55 12.70 13.65
C ASN A 44 16.88 13.16 15.07
N THR A 45 16.04 12.79 16.02
CA THR A 45 16.23 13.11 17.43
C THR A 45 15.54 12.09 18.31
N THR A 46 16.06 11.91 19.52
CA THR A 46 15.45 11.01 20.49
C THR A 46 14.41 11.74 21.33
N PHE A 47 13.37 11.02 21.75
CA PHE A 47 12.30 11.59 22.56
C PHE A 47 12.09 10.79 23.85
N ASP A 48 11.86 11.51 24.94
CA ASP A 48 11.18 10.93 26.10
C ASP A 48 9.69 10.83 25.80
N LEU A 49 9.22 9.60 25.56
CA LEU A 49 7.82 9.31 25.25
C LEU A 49 6.87 9.79 26.35
N SER A 50 7.32 9.78 27.62
CA SER A 50 6.52 10.25 28.75
C SER A 50 6.27 11.75 28.69
N GLN A 51 7.24 12.52 28.18
CA GLN A 51 7.08 13.96 27.98
C GLN A 51 6.15 14.28 26.80
N ILE A 52 6.20 13.48 25.73
CA ILE A 52 5.26 13.63 24.61
C ILE A 52 3.82 13.50 25.11
N VAL A 53 3.51 12.48 25.90
CA VAL A 53 2.14 12.26 26.39
C VAL A 53 1.63 13.43 27.22
N LYS A 54 2.48 13.99 28.10
CA LYS A 54 2.13 15.17 28.91
C LYS A 54 1.84 16.40 28.04
N GLY A 55 2.51 16.53 26.89
CA GLY A 55 2.34 17.66 25.98
C GLY A 55 1.14 17.54 25.02
N PHE A 56 0.56 16.35 24.86
CA PHE A 56 -0.42 16.04 23.81
C PHE A 56 -1.67 15.40 24.41
N ARG A 57 -2.79 16.14 24.41
CA ARG A 57 -4.08 15.67 24.95
C ARG A 57 -4.65 14.42 24.24
N ASN A 58 -4.28 14.22 22.97
CA ASN A 58 -4.73 13.12 22.12
C ASN A 58 -3.64 12.05 21.92
N ALA A 59 -2.65 12.00 22.81
CA ALA A 59 -1.60 11.00 22.79
C ALA A 59 -1.91 9.84 23.75
N GLU A 60 -1.72 8.62 23.27
CA GLU A 60 -1.84 7.39 24.04
C GLU A 60 -0.48 6.70 24.12
N TYR A 61 -0.09 6.30 25.32
CA TYR A 61 1.14 5.58 25.55
C TYR A 61 0.91 4.49 26.61
N ASP A 62 1.17 3.26 26.20
CA ASP A 62 1.14 2.10 27.09
C ASP A 62 2.41 1.28 26.83
N PRO A 63 3.49 1.48 27.60
CA PRO A 63 4.77 0.82 27.39
C PRO A 63 4.68 -0.71 27.53
N SER A 64 3.67 -1.23 28.23
CA SER A 64 3.48 -2.67 28.39
C SER A 64 2.95 -3.34 27.11
N LYS A 65 2.19 -2.61 26.30
CA LYS A 65 1.59 -3.11 25.06
C LYS A 65 2.40 -2.76 23.82
N PHE A 66 2.89 -1.52 23.75
CA PHE A 66 3.55 -1.05 22.54
C PHE A 66 4.54 0.09 22.85
N PRO A 67 5.81 0.00 22.41
CA PRO A 67 6.86 0.95 22.76
C PRO A 67 6.83 2.24 21.92
N CYS A 68 5.64 2.80 21.67
CA CYS A 68 5.47 4.06 20.94
C CYS A 68 4.30 4.88 21.50
N VAL A 69 4.35 6.19 21.25
CA VAL A 69 3.22 7.10 21.53
C VAL A 69 2.35 7.17 20.29
N ARG A 70 1.05 6.89 20.42
CA ARG A 70 0.07 7.03 19.33
C ARG A 70 -0.65 8.36 19.44
N ILE A 71 -0.68 9.11 18.35
CA ILE A 71 -1.38 10.39 18.22
C ILE A 71 -2.39 10.24 17.09
N ARG A 72 -3.68 10.45 17.39
CA ARG A 72 -4.75 10.38 16.38
C ARG A 72 -5.11 11.75 15.85
N TYR A 73 -5.17 11.86 14.53
CA TYR A 73 -5.63 13.01 13.79
C TYR A 73 -6.96 12.69 13.09
N TRP A 74 -7.88 13.64 13.12
CA TRP A 74 -9.15 13.56 12.40
C TRP A 74 -9.06 14.14 10.98
N ARG A 75 -8.24 15.18 10.80
CA ARG A 75 -8.00 15.82 9.49
C ARG A 75 -6.50 16.05 9.28
N PRO A 76 -5.87 15.39 8.30
CA PRO A 76 -6.37 14.18 7.64
C PRO A 76 -6.58 13.05 8.67
N GLN A 77 -7.48 12.11 8.37
CA GLN A 77 -7.68 10.95 9.23
C GLN A 77 -6.41 10.11 9.20
N CYS A 78 -5.71 10.01 10.33
CA CYS A 78 -4.44 9.31 10.40
C CYS A 78 -4.06 9.03 11.86
N THR A 79 -3.42 7.90 12.11
CA THR A 79 -2.76 7.60 13.39
C THR A 79 -1.25 7.64 13.21
N ILE A 80 -0.59 8.51 13.97
CA ILE A 80 0.85 8.66 13.99
C ILE A 80 1.42 7.95 15.22
N ALA A 81 2.33 7.01 15.01
CA ALA A 81 3.13 6.39 16.05
C ALA A 81 4.50 7.09 16.12
N VAL A 82 4.88 7.56 17.30
CA VAL A 82 6.18 8.19 17.58
C VAL A 82 7.01 7.27 18.47
N PHE A 83 8.19 6.90 17.99
CA PHE A 83 9.12 6.02 18.69
C PHE A 83 10.20 6.82 19.41
N ARG A 84 10.79 6.23 20.46
CA ARG A 84 11.88 6.85 21.25
C ARG A 84 13.07 7.24 20.36
N SER A 85 13.32 6.47 19.31
CA SER A 85 14.41 6.71 18.35
C SER A 85 14.23 7.95 17.48
N GLY A 86 13.04 8.56 17.46
CA GLY A 86 12.69 9.63 16.53
C GLY A 86 12.06 9.15 15.24
N LYS A 87 12.01 7.84 15.01
CA LYS A 87 11.19 7.28 13.93
C LYS A 87 9.73 7.60 14.18
N ILE A 88 9.01 7.94 13.11
CA ILE A 88 7.56 8.10 13.12
C ILE A 88 6.95 7.21 12.05
N GLN A 89 5.76 6.68 12.32
CA GLN A 89 4.97 5.88 11.40
C GLN A 89 3.56 6.44 11.30
N ALA A 90 3.00 6.46 10.09
CA ALA A 90 1.63 6.86 9.82
C ALA A 90 0.85 5.65 9.33
N THR A 91 -0.39 5.53 9.81
CA THR A 91 -1.34 4.49 9.42
C THR A 91 -2.74 5.08 9.29
N GLY A 92 -3.57 4.49 8.44
CA GLY A 92 -4.98 4.86 8.27
C GLY A 92 -5.21 6.13 7.46
N ALA A 93 -4.19 6.65 6.79
CA ALA A 93 -4.34 7.75 5.85
C ALA A 93 -4.93 7.26 4.53
N ALA A 94 -5.76 8.11 3.90
CA ALA A 94 -6.38 7.85 2.60
C ALA A 94 -5.48 8.20 1.41
N SER A 95 -4.29 8.76 1.65
CA SER A 95 -3.30 9.05 0.62
C SER A 95 -1.89 9.17 1.21
N PRO A 96 -0.83 8.95 0.41
CA PRO A 96 0.55 9.20 0.83
C PRO A 96 0.79 10.66 1.24
N GLU A 97 0.15 11.60 0.56
CA GLU A 97 0.22 13.04 0.81
C GLU A 97 -0.38 13.38 2.18
N ASP A 98 -1.54 12.79 2.51
CA ASP A 98 -2.18 12.96 3.82
C ASP A 98 -1.33 12.37 4.94
N ALA A 99 -0.73 11.20 4.72
CA ALA A 99 0.19 10.59 5.66
C ALA A 99 1.39 11.53 5.92
N ARG A 100 1.99 12.05 4.86
CA ARG A 100 3.11 13.01 4.93
C ARG A 100 2.72 14.29 5.66
N LEU A 101 1.54 14.84 5.37
CA LEU A 101 1.02 16.04 6.04
C LEU A 101 0.79 15.81 7.53
N ALA A 102 0.19 14.68 7.92
CA ALA A 102 -0.03 14.31 9.32
C ALA A 102 1.30 14.16 10.09
N MET A 103 2.29 13.53 9.45
CA MET A 103 3.63 13.42 10.02
C MET A 103 4.32 14.79 10.19
N HIS A 104 4.25 15.66 9.19
CA HIS A 104 4.80 17.03 9.29
C HIS A 104 4.12 17.83 10.41
N ARG A 105 2.80 17.72 10.55
CA ARG A 105 2.05 18.33 11.66
C ARG A 105 2.51 17.80 13.02
N THR A 106 2.78 16.51 13.10
CA THR A 106 3.32 15.88 14.31
C THR A 106 4.71 16.43 14.63
N ALA A 107 5.61 16.48 13.65
CA ALA A 107 6.96 17.02 13.79
C ALA A 107 6.96 18.48 14.27
N ALA A 108 6.16 19.33 13.63
CA ALA A 108 6.03 20.75 14.01
C ALA A 108 5.49 20.91 15.44
N ARG A 109 4.51 20.09 15.83
CA ARG A 109 3.93 20.14 17.17
C ARG A 109 4.91 19.62 18.24
N LEU A 110 5.69 18.60 17.93
CA LEU A 110 6.77 18.12 18.81
C LEU A 110 7.83 19.20 19.02
N LYS A 111 8.28 19.85 17.93
CA LYS A 111 9.23 20.98 17.99
C LYS A 111 8.71 22.11 18.89
N ALA A 112 7.45 22.51 18.71
CA ALA A 112 6.85 23.60 19.47
C ALA A 112 6.57 23.27 20.95
N ARG A 113 6.08 22.06 21.26
CA ARG A 113 5.66 21.69 22.62
C ARG A 113 6.80 21.24 23.52
N LEU A 114 7.85 20.67 22.94
CA LEU A 114 9.01 20.16 23.69
C LEU A 114 10.22 21.10 23.57
N SER A 115 10.07 22.26 22.94
CA SER A 115 11.16 23.20 22.64
C SER A 115 12.38 22.50 22.01
N CYS A 116 12.13 21.48 21.18
CA CYS A 116 13.18 20.64 20.62
C CYS A 116 13.53 21.11 19.21
N GLU A 117 14.49 22.02 19.11
CA GLU A 117 14.94 22.54 17.81
C GLU A 117 15.64 21.49 16.93
N ARG A 118 16.08 20.39 17.55
CA ARG A 118 16.77 19.27 16.89
C ARG A 118 15.86 18.42 16.00
N VAL A 119 14.54 18.61 16.06
CA VAL A 119 13.58 17.90 15.21
C VAL A 119 13.79 18.27 13.74
N LYS A 120 14.19 17.30 12.93
CA LYS A 120 14.35 17.42 11.48
C LYS A 120 13.62 16.28 10.79
N PHE A 121 12.60 16.62 10.01
CA PHE A 121 11.86 15.64 9.22
C PHE A 121 12.67 15.21 7.99
N SER A 122 12.98 13.93 7.87
CA SER A 122 13.67 13.32 6.72
C SER A 122 13.17 11.91 6.45
N ASP A 123 13.68 11.31 5.38
CA ASP A 123 13.53 9.88 5.07
C ASP A 123 12.08 9.40 5.03
N PHE A 124 11.19 10.26 4.50
CA PHE A 124 9.82 9.87 4.27
C PHE A 124 9.75 8.80 3.18
N THR A 125 9.12 7.68 3.50
CA THR A 125 8.87 6.60 2.56
C THR A 125 7.47 6.02 2.81
N CYS A 126 6.85 5.58 1.71
CA CYS A 126 5.59 4.86 1.75
C CYS A 126 5.89 3.36 1.68
N ASP A 127 5.67 2.65 2.79
CA ASP A 127 5.98 1.22 2.88
C ASP A 127 4.94 0.39 2.15
N ASN A 128 3.67 0.74 2.30
CA ASN A 128 2.58 -0.05 1.75
C ASN A 128 1.35 0.83 1.50
N ILE A 129 0.74 0.65 0.35
CA ILE A 129 -0.55 1.21 -0.01
C ILE A 129 -1.51 0.04 -0.17
N LEU A 130 -2.64 0.10 0.53
CA LEU A 130 -3.81 -0.72 0.29
C LEU A 130 -4.81 0.11 -0.50
N ALA A 131 -5.19 -0.37 -1.67
CA ALA A 131 -6.14 0.30 -2.53
C ALA A 131 -7.16 -0.67 -3.10
N THR A 132 -8.28 -0.14 -3.59
CA THR A 132 -9.36 -0.91 -4.18
C THR A 132 -9.76 -0.35 -5.53
N TYR A 133 -10.22 -1.23 -6.42
CA TYR A 133 -10.72 -0.91 -7.74
C TYR A 133 -11.97 -1.77 -8.02
N ASP A 134 -12.86 -1.31 -8.89
CA ASP A 134 -14.08 -2.04 -9.27
C ASP A 134 -14.06 -2.34 -10.78
N LEU A 135 -14.10 -3.62 -11.13
CA LEU A 135 -14.15 -4.08 -12.53
C LEU A 135 -15.53 -3.86 -13.17
N GLY A 136 -16.56 -3.52 -12.37
CA GLY A 136 -17.92 -3.29 -12.85
C GLY A 136 -18.65 -4.55 -13.33
N SER A 137 -18.07 -5.73 -13.12
CA SER A 137 -18.64 -7.02 -13.55
C SER A 137 -18.23 -8.15 -12.61
N THR A 138 -19.10 -9.15 -12.44
CA THR A 138 -18.76 -10.36 -11.66
C THR A 138 -17.72 -11.21 -12.38
N MET A 139 -16.94 -11.99 -11.63
CA MET A 139 -15.78 -12.72 -12.15
C MET A 139 -15.88 -14.23 -11.96
N ASN A 140 -15.52 -15.00 -12.99
CA ASN A 140 -15.30 -16.44 -12.90
C ASN A 140 -13.92 -16.72 -12.28
N LEU A 141 -13.87 -16.76 -10.96
CA LEU A 141 -12.63 -16.96 -10.20
C LEU A 141 -11.95 -18.30 -10.48
N LEU A 142 -12.73 -19.37 -10.71
CA LEU A 142 -12.15 -20.68 -11.00
C LEU A 142 -11.46 -20.67 -12.36
N GLY A 143 -12.08 -20.06 -13.37
CA GLY A 143 -11.48 -19.84 -14.68
C GLY A 143 -10.20 -19.00 -14.57
N LEU A 144 -10.29 -17.85 -13.91
CA LEU A 144 -9.17 -16.94 -13.70
C LEU A 144 -8.00 -17.62 -12.98
N SER A 145 -8.28 -18.45 -11.97
CA SER A 145 -7.24 -19.17 -11.22
C SER A 145 -6.44 -20.17 -12.06
N ARG A 146 -6.99 -20.57 -13.22
CA ARG A 146 -6.39 -21.52 -14.17
C ARG A 146 -5.85 -20.83 -15.42
N ALA A 147 -5.92 -19.50 -15.49
CA ALA A 147 -5.46 -18.73 -16.64
C ALA A 147 -3.96 -18.98 -16.90
N PRO A 148 -3.56 -19.35 -18.14
CA PRO A 148 -2.16 -19.60 -18.46
C PRO A 148 -1.24 -18.40 -18.17
N ALA A 149 -1.74 -17.17 -18.36
CA ALA A 149 -1.00 -15.94 -18.10
C ALA A 149 -0.52 -15.81 -16.64
N PHE A 150 -1.25 -16.39 -15.68
CA PHE A 150 -0.98 -16.25 -14.25
C PHE A 150 -0.45 -17.53 -13.59
N ALA A 151 -0.20 -18.60 -14.36
CA ALA A 151 0.09 -19.94 -13.83
C ALA A 151 1.23 -19.99 -12.79
N LYS A 152 2.20 -19.07 -12.85
CA LYS A 152 3.33 -19.00 -11.91
C LYS A 152 3.11 -18.09 -10.71
N VAL A 153 2.11 -17.22 -10.75
CA VAL A 153 1.92 -16.12 -9.79
C VAL A 153 0.53 -16.09 -9.14
N VAL A 154 -0.32 -17.06 -9.46
CA VAL A 154 -1.69 -17.18 -8.94
C VAL A 154 -1.76 -18.08 -7.71
N ALA A 155 -2.61 -17.70 -6.76
CA ALA A 155 -3.04 -18.55 -5.67
C ALA A 155 -4.56 -18.41 -5.47
N TYR A 156 -5.28 -19.52 -5.38
CA TYR A 156 -6.72 -19.51 -5.13
C TYR A 156 -7.13 -20.68 -4.25
N GLU A 157 -7.58 -20.37 -3.05
CA GLU A 157 -8.06 -21.35 -2.08
C GLU A 157 -9.31 -20.84 -1.37
N PRO A 158 -10.51 -21.01 -1.99
CA PRO A 158 -11.74 -20.38 -1.52
C PRO A 158 -12.16 -20.78 -0.10
N SER A 159 -11.73 -21.95 0.38
CA SER A 159 -11.94 -22.37 1.77
C SER A 159 -11.13 -21.56 2.80
N ARG A 160 -10.01 -20.96 2.38
CA ARG A 160 -9.13 -20.15 3.21
C ARG A 160 -9.30 -18.65 2.96
N TYR A 161 -9.48 -18.25 1.70
CA TYR A 161 -9.61 -16.86 1.29
C TYR A 161 -10.47 -16.75 0.02
N PRO A 162 -11.47 -15.86 -0.01
CA PRO A 162 -12.49 -15.85 -1.07
C PRO A 162 -12.04 -15.26 -2.41
N ALA A 163 -10.83 -14.70 -2.50
CA ALA A 163 -10.32 -14.02 -3.69
C ALA A 163 -9.24 -14.84 -4.41
N VAL A 164 -9.12 -14.66 -5.72
CA VAL A 164 -7.93 -15.08 -6.48
C VAL A 164 -6.83 -14.07 -6.21
N VAL A 165 -5.67 -14.55 -5.76
CA VAL A 165 -4.50 -13.71 -5.46
C VAL A 165 -3.52 -13.81 -6.61
N LEU A 166 -3.30 -12.70 -7.30
CA LEU A 166 -2.31 -12.53 -8.37
C LEU A 166 -1.14 -11.72 -7.85
N ARG A 167 0.09 -12.18 -8.08
CA ARG A 167 1.30 -11.50 -7.62
C ARG A 167 2.08 -10.95 -8.80
N ASP A 168 2.56 -9.72 -8.65
CA ASP A 168 3.64 -9.18 -9.48
C ASP A 168 4.89 -9.02 -8.60
N PRO A 169 5.78 -10.04 -8.57
CA PRO A 169 7.02 -9.96 -7.81
C PRO A 169 7.95 -8.86 -8.29
N GLY A 170 7.90 -8.48 -9.58
CA GLY A 170 8.76 -7.46 -10.17
C GLY A 170 8.49 -6.09 -9.59
N ARG A 171 7.22 -5.75 -9.38
CA ARG A 171 6.78 -4.49 -8.75
C ARG A 171 6.51 -4.61 -7.24
N GLY A 172 6.54 -5.83 -6.70
CA GLY A 172 6.17 -6.11 -5.31
C GLY A 172 4.69 -5.83 -5.01
N VAL A 173 3.82 -6.05 -6.00
CA VAL A 173 2.38 -5.80 -5.93
C VAL A 173 1.63 -7.12 -5.82
N THR A 174 0.54 -7.12 -5.05
CA THR A 174 -0.42 -8.23 -4.96
C THR A 174 -1.81 -7.69 -5.26
N VAL A 175 -2.52 -8.39 -6.15
CA VAL A 175 -3.87 -8.06 -6.63
C VAL A 175 -4.80 -9.21 -6.24
N ASP A 176 -5.75 -8.92 -5.36
CA ASP A 176 -6.80 -9.83 -4.91
C ASP A 176 -8.08 -9.55 -5.70
N VAL A 177 -8.51 -10.48 -6.56
CA VAL A 177 -9.73 -10.38 -7.37
C VAL A 177 -10.86 -11.18 -6.74
N PHE A 178 -11.98 -10.51 -6.43
CA PHE A 178 -13.16 -11.11 -5.82
C PHE A 178 -14.21 -11.48 -6.88
N SER A 179 -15.07 -12.46 -6.58
CA SER A 179 -16.14 -12.90 -7.49
C SER A 179 -17.14 -11.78 -7.82
N THR A 180 -17.23 -10.78 -6.95
CA THR A 180 -18.11 -9.61 -7.13
C THR A 180 -17.57 -8.58 -8.13
N GLY A 181 -16.34 -8.75 -8.67
CA GLY A 181 -15.69 -7.74 -9.49
C GLY A 181 -14.86 -6.72 -8.73
N ARG A 182 -14.94 -6.72 -7.40
CA ARG A 182 -14.05 -5.89 -6.58
C ARG A 182 -12.63 -6.42 -6.66
N VAL A 183 -11.68 -5.50 -6.68
CA VAL A 183 -10.25 -5.77 -6.67
C VAL A 183 -9.64 -5.05 -5.47
N SER A 184 -8.81 -5.74 -4.70
CA SER A 184 -7.99 -5.16 -3.63
C SER A 184 -6.52 -5.30 -4.01
N MET A 185 -5.75 -4.24 -3.90
CA MET A 185 -4.34 -4.19 -4.28
C MET A 185 -3.48 -3.75 -3.12
N LYS A 186 -2.31 -4.38 -2.97
CA LYS A 186 -1.31 -4.06 -1.96
C LYS A 186 0.06 -3.97 -2.62
N GLY A 187 0.80 -2.92 -2.32
CA GLY A 187 2.13 -2.75 -2.90
C GLY A 187 2.95 -1.66 -2.23
N LYS A 188 4.27 -1.76 -2.38
CA LYS A 188 5.21 -0.75 -1.91
C LYS A 188 5.21 0.46 -2.83
N GLY A 189 5.55 1.63 -2.28
CA GLY A 189 5.83 2.81 -3.08
C GLY A 189 4.58 3.66 -3.35
N SER A 190 4.24 3.85 -4.62
CA SER A 190 3.28 4.85 -5.09
C SER A 190 2.01 4.23 -5.70
N ILE A 191 0.97 5.06 -5.87
CA ILE A 191 -0.30 4.65 -6.47
C ILE A 191 -0.09 4.27 -7.94
N GLU A 192 0.80 4.96 -8.64
CA GLU A 192 1.14 4.69 -10.04
C GLU A 192 1.70 3.28 -10.22
N ASN A 193 2.51 2.79 -9.28
CA ASN A 193 3.01 1.41 -9.31
C ASN A 193 1.86 0.39 -9.21
N LEU A 194 0.79 0.70 -8.48
CA LEU A 194 -0.42 -0.14 -8.44
C LEU A 194 -1.22 -0.04 -9.74
N CYS A 195 -1.37 1.16 -10.31
CA CYS A 195 -2.04 1.37 -11.59
C CYS A 195 -1.35 0.58 -12.70
N ASP A 196 -0.04 0.71 -12.83
CA ASP A 196 0.75 0.00 -13.85
C ASP A 196 0.58 -1.51 -13.71
N ALA A 197 0.73 -2.05 -12.49
CA ALA A 197 0.57 -3.48 -12.23
C ALA A 197 -0.84 -3.98 -12.59
N LEU A 198 -1.88 -3.19 -12.29
CA LEU A 198 -3.24 -3.52 -12.62
C LEU A 198 -3.48 -3.44 -14.13
N ASN A 199 -3.03 -2.38 -14.80
CA ASN A 199 -3.13 -2.21 -16.25
C ASN A 199 -2.47 -3.35 -17.03
N ASP A 200 -1.33 -3.83 -16.54
CA ASP A 200 -0.63 -4.99 -17.09
C ASP A 200 -1.50 -6.27 -16.96
N MET A 201 -2.14 -6.49 -15.81
CA MET A 201 -2.94 -7.71 -15.57
C MET A 201 -4.36 -7.65 -16.16
N LEU A 202 -4.93 -6.45 -16.30
CA LEU A 202 -6.34 -6.22 -16.59
C LEU A 202 -6.86 -6.92 -17.86
N PRO A 203 -6.16 -6.85 -19.02
CA PRO A 203 -6.63 -7.52 -20.24
C PRO A 203 -6.89 -9.02 -20.02
N HIS A 204 -6.01 -9.68 -19.27
CA HIS A 204 -6.13 -11.11 -18.96
C HIS A 204 -7.13 -11.41 -17.84
N ILE A 205 -7.33 -10.48 -16.90
CA ILE A 205 -8.38 -10.62 -15.88
C ILE A 205 -9.76 -10.55 -16.56
N LEU A 206 -9.97 -9.56 -17.42
CA LEU A 206 -11.26 -9.26 -18.04
C LEU A 206 -11.77 -10.35 -19.00
N GLU A 207 -10.90 -11.23 -19.51
CA GLU A 207 -11.28 -12.45 -20.24
C GLU A 207 -12.22 -13.37 -19.45
N TYR A 208 -12.20 -13.28 -18.10
CA TYR A 208 -12.97 -14.13 -17.19
C TYR A 208 -14.15 -13.44 -16.53
N ARG A 209 -14.58 -12.27 -17.05
CA ARG A 209 -15.84 -11.64 -16.60
C ARG A 209 -17.01 -12.58 -16.90
N CYS A 210 -17.92 -12.74 -15.95
CA CYS A 210 -19.19 -13.39 -16.24
C CYS A 210 -20.04 -12.43 -17.05
N GLU A 211 -20.63 -12.91 -18.16
CA GLU A 211 -21.67 -12.14 -18.85
C GLU A 211 -22.86 -11.96 -17.90
N SER A 212 -23.41 -10.75 -17.84
CA SER A 212 -24.64 -10.50 -17.12
C SER A 212 -25.71 -11.44 -17.67
N LEU A 213 -26.26 -12.30 -16.80
CA LEU A 213 -27.54 -12.96 -17.09
C LEU A 213 -28.58 -11.84 -17.21
N ILE A 214 -28.92 -11.49 -18.45
CA ILE A 214 -30.07 -10.63 -18.77
C ILE A 214 -31.35 -11.33 -18.30
#